data_AF-A0A6A0HBB9-F1
#
_entry.id   AF-A0A6A0HBB9-F1
#
_cell.length_a   1.000
_cell.length_b   1.000
_cell.length_c   1.000
_cell.angle_alpha   90.00
_cell.angle_beta   90.00
_cell.angle_gamma   90.00
#
_symmetry.space_group_name_H-M   'P 1'
#
loop_
_entity.id
_entity.type
_entity.pdbx_description
1 polymer ?
#
loop_
_entity_poly.entity_id
_entity_poly.type
_entity_poly.pdbx_seq_one_letter_code
_entity_poly.pdbx_strand_id
1 'polypeptide(L)'
;MMVEMKDIDEKEDQHRALMDASASLEETIVKKKDLLERKKGLKKISQKGYEKIKKVCEEAEVWLEAHGDASKDEFDDKEQQFNESFSELLADLSF
;
A
#
# COMPACT_ATOMS: atom_id res chain seq x y z
N MET A 1 -11.42 -41.49 -3.06
CA MET A 1 -10.38 -40.46 -2.99
C MET A 1 -10.84 -39.30 -3.84
N MET A 2 -11.48 -38.28 -3.26
CA MET A 2 -12.01 -37.13 -4.01
C MET A 2 -12.11 -35.84 -3.19
N VAL A 3 -11.55 -35.84 -1.97
CA VAL A 3 -11.65 -34.70 -1.04
C VAL A 3 -10.38 -33.86 -1.09
N GLU A 4 -9.23 -34.42 -1.49
CA GLU A 4 -7.95 -33.72 -1.38
C GLU A 4 -7.64 -32.73 -2.51
N MET A 5 -8.31 -32.79 -3.67
CA MET A 5 -8.01 -31.90 -4.81
C MET A 5 -8.69 -30.54 -4.75
N LYS A 6 -9.85 -30.40 -4.07
CA LYS A 6 -10.54 -29.10 -3.95
C LYS A 6 -9.86 -28.18 -2.94
N ASP A 7 -9.45 -28.73 -1.81
CA ASP A 7 -8.78 -27.97 -0.75
C ASP A 7 -7.38 -27.45 -1.15
N ILE A 8 -6.73 -28.05 -2.14
CA ILE A 8 -5.43 -27.59 -2.65
C ILE A 8 -5.63 -26.41 -3.61
N ASP A 9 -6.61 -26.50 -4.51
CA ASP A 9 -6.92 -25.45 -5.50
C ASP A 9 -7.37 -24.14 -4.81
N GLU A 10 -8.22 -24.24 -3.78
CA GLU A 10 -8.66 -23.06 -2.99
C GLU A 10 -7.50 -22.43 -2.18
N LYS A 11 -6.55 -23.23 -1.68
CA LYS A 11 -5.39 -22.71 -0.96
C LYS A 11 -4.37 -22.05 -1.88
N GLU A 12 -4.17 -22.58 -3.09
CA GLU A 12 -3.31 -21.94 -4.09
C GLU A 12 -3.92 -20.62 -4.59
N ASP A 13 -5.24 -20.55 -4.78
CA ASP A 13 -5.93 -19.33 -5.19
C ASP A 13 -5.86 -18.24 -4.10
N GLN A 14 -6.04 -18.62 -2.84
CA GLN A 14 -5.86 -17.72 -1.69
C GLN A 14 -4.42 -17.20 -1.57
N HIS A 15 -3.43 -18.07 -1.74
CA HIS A 15 -2.02 -17.69 -1.67
C HIS A 15 -1.63 -16.76 -2.83
N ARG A 16 -2.20 -16.99 -4.02
CA ARG A 16 -2.02 -16.11 -5.17
C ARG A 16 -2.64 -14.74 -4.94
N ALA A 17 -3.88 -14.69 -4.45
CA ALA A 17 -4.58 -13.45 -4.18
C ALA A 17 -3.89 -12.61 -3.09
N LEU A 18 -3.26 -13.25 -2.10
CA LEU A 18 -2.45 -12.60 -1.08
C LEU A 18 -1.15 -12.00 -1.65
N MET A 19 -0.45 -12.73 -2.53
CA MET A 19 0.71 -12.19 -3.23
C MET A 19 0.34 -11.02 -4.16
N ASP A 20 -0.81 -11.11 -4.84
CA ASP A 20 -1.29 -10.01 -5.69
C ASP A 20 -1.67 -8.77 -4.87
N ALA A 21 -2.32 -8.93 -3.71
CA ALA A 21 -2.71 -7.80 -2.84
C ALA A 21 -1.50 -7.12 -2.18
N SER A 22 -0.54 -7.90 -1.68
CA SER A 22 0.72 -7.36 -1.13
C SER A 22 1.54 -6.63 -2.20
N ALA A 23 1.64 -7.20 -3.41
CA ALA A 23 2.28 -6.53 -4.54
C ALA A 23 1.55 -5.24 -4.96
N SER A 24 0.21 -5.23 -4.91
CA SER A 24 -0.59 -4.02 -5.17
C SER A 24 -0.27 -2.91 -4.18
N LEU A 25 -0.22 -3.22 -2.89
CA LEU A 25 0.11 -2.24 -1.85
C LEU A 25 1.53 -1.70 -2.04
N GLU A 26 2.51 -2.57 -2.32
CA GLU A 26 3.89 -2.15 -2.60
C GLU A 26 3.96 -1.22 -3.83
N GLU A 27 3.34 -1.61 -4.93
CA GLU A 27 3.29 -0.81 -6.16
C GLU A 27 2.62 0.55 -5.91
N THR A 28 1.52 0.55 -5.14
CA THR A 28 0.81 1.76 -4.74
C THR A 28 1.74 2.69 -3.95
N ILE A 29 2.48 2.19 -2.96
CA ILE A 29 3.41 3.03 -2.19
C ILE A 29 4.50 3.62 -3.08
N VAL A 30 5.10 2.83 -3.98
CA VAL A 30 6.12 3.30 -4.91
C VAL A 30 5.57 4.41 -5.81
N LYS A 31 4.37 4.22 -6.37
CA LYS A 31 3.68 5.23 -7.21
C LYS A 31 3.42 6.52 -6.43
N LYS A 32 2.99 6.44 -5.17
CA LYS A 32 2.72 7.61 -4.33
C LYS A 32 4.00 8.34 -3.93
N LYS A 33 5.10 7.63 -3.66
CA LYS A 33 6.42 8.23 -3.43
C LYS A 33 6.90 9.01 -4.66
N ASP A 34 6.78 8.43 -5.85
CA ASP A 34 7.14 9.12 -7.11
C ASP A 34 6.28 10.39 -7.30
N LEU A 35 4.97 10.30 -7.07
CA LEU A 35 4.09 11.47 -7.10
C LEU A 35 4.54 12.56 -6.12
N LEU A 36 4.89 12.17 -4.88
CA LEU A 36 5.35 13.07 -3.85
C LEU A 36 6.65 13.79 -4.25
N GLU A 37 7.61 13.05 -4.80
CA GLU A 37 8.88 13.60 -5.30
C GLU A 37 8.65 14.57 -6.47
N ARG A 38 7.74 14.23 -7.40
CA ARG A 38 7.33 15.16 -8.48
C ARG A 38 6.71 16.44 -7.91
N LYS A 39 5.81 16.33 -6.93
CA LYS A 39 5.17 17.48 -6.28
C LYS A 39 6.18 18.37 -5.57
N LYS A 40 7.17 17.78 -4.90
CA LYS A 40 8.30 18.49 -4.27
C LYS A 40 9.16 19.20 -5.31
N GLY A 41 9.53 18.52 -6.40
CA GLY A 41 10.29 19.12 -7.51
C GLY A 41 9.56 20.30 -8.16
N LEU A 42 8.24 20.23 -8.24
CA LEU A 42 7.36 21.30 -8.71
C LEU A 42 7.07 22.38 -7.65
N LYS A 43 7.62 22.27 -6.43
CA LYS A 43 7.35 23.15 -5.28
C LYS A 43 5.85 23.30 -4.96
N LYS A 44 5.05 22.26 -5.26
CA LYS A 44 3.60 22.22 -4.99
C LYS A 44 3.27 21.70 -3.59
N ILE A 45 4.27 21.44 -2.77
CA ILE A 45 4.15 20.98 -1.39
C ILE A 45 5.29 21.59 -0.58
N SER A 46 5.02 21.91 0.68
CA SER A 46 6.05 22.39 1.61
C SER A 46 6.99 21.27 2.04
N GLN A 47 8.22 21.59 2.48
CA GLN A 47 9.14 20.61 3.05
C GLN A 47 8.51 19.86 4.23
N LYS A 48 7.81 20.58 5.12
CA LYS A 48 7.08 19.99 6.25
C LYS A 48 5.98 19.03 5.78
N GLY A 49 5.27 19.39 4.72
CA GLY A 49 4.24 18.54 4.14
C GLY A 49 4.82 17.28 3.49
N TYR A 50 5.92 17.46 2.77
CA TYR A 50 6.69 16.36 2.18
C TYR A 50 7.11 15.34 3.24
N GLU A 51 7.70 15.78 4.36
CA GLU A 51 8.15 14.87 5.42
C GLU A 51 6.99 14.11 6.07
N LYS A 52 5.82 14.77 6.25
CA LYS A 52 4.61 14.09 6.77
C LYS A 52 4.12 12.99 5.83
N ILE A 53 3.99 13.28 4.54
CA ILE A 53 3.50 12.30 3.56
C ILE A 53 4.53 11.18 3.36
N LYS A 54 5.82 11.52 3.36
CA LYS A 54 6.90 10.54 3.31
C LYS A 54 6.79 9.54 4.47
N LYS A 55 6.52 10.03 5.68
CA LYS A 55 6.35 9.19 6.86
C LYS A 55 5.19 8.20 6.68
N VAL A 56 4.05 8.63 6.13
CA VAL A 56 2.92 7.73 5.84
C VAL A 56 3.29 6.63 4.83
N CYS A 57 4.12 6.95 3.83
CA CYS A 57 4.64 5.94 2.90
C CYS A 57 5.56 4.94 3.62
N GLU A 58 6.47 5.43 4.46
CA GLU A 58 7.38 4.59 5.26
C GLU A 58 6.61 3.71 6.25
N GLU A 59 5.56 4.22 6.88
CA GLU A 59 4.68 3.45 7.79
C GLU A 59 3.93 2.33 7.05
N ALA A 60 3.57 2.54 5.78
CA ALA A 60 2.94 1.52 4.95
C ALA A 60 3.94 0.43 4.52
N GLU A 61 5.18 0.78 4.19
CA GLU A 61 6.25 -0.18 3.89
C GLU A 61 6.60 -1.04 5.10
N VAL A 62 6.81 -0.41 6.26
CA VAL A 62 7.10 -1.14 7.50
C VAL A 62 5.94 -2.08 7.85
N TRP A 63 4.70 -1.68 7.57
CA TRP A 63 3.54 -2.56 7.77
C TRP A 63 3.57 -3.75 6.82
N LEU A 64 3.84 -3.53 5.52
CA LEU A 64 4.02 -4.60 4.51
C LEU A 64 5.09 -5.61 4.93
N GLU A 65 6.26 -5.13 5.37
CA GLU A 65 7.37 -5.98 5.80
C GLU A 65 7.02 -6.78 7.08
N ALA A 66 6.26 -6.18 7.99
CA ALA A 66 5.88 -6.80 9.26
C ALA A 66 4.66 -7.74 9.14
N HIS A 67 3.80 -7.55 8.14
CA HIS A 67 2.54 -8.26 7.95
C HIS A 67 2.53 -9.04 6.64
N GLY A 68 3.64 -9.71 6.31
CA GLY A 68 3.75 -10.54 5.11
C GLY A 68 2.81 -11.76 5.09
N ASP A 69 2.27 -12.14 6.26
CA ASP A 69 1.27 -13.19 6.45
C ASP A 69 -0.18 -12.67 6.59
N ALA A 70 -0.40 -11.37 6.42
CA ALA A 70 -1.74 -10.78 6.50
C ALA A 70 -2.67 -11.31 5.42
N SER A 71 -3.97 -11.28 5.73
CA SER A 71 -4.99 -11.73 4.77
C SER A 71 -5.15 -10.72 3.63
N LYS A 72 -5.72 -11.18 2.50
CA LYS A 72 -6.04 -10.31 1.37
C LYS A 72 -6.86 -9.08 1.80
N ASP A 73 -7.93 -9.28 2.58
CA ASP A 73 -8.75 -8.18 3.10
C ASP A 73 -7.93 -7.17 3.92
N GLU A 74 -6.96 -7.63 4.72
CA GLU A 74 -6.11 -6.73 5.50
C GLU A 74 -5.17 -5.90 4.61
N PHE A 75 -4.63 -6.50 3.54
CA PHE A 75 -3.87 -5.77 2.53
C PHE A 75 -4.73 -4.73 1.80
N ASP A 76 -5.94 -5.11 1.39
CA ASP A 76 -6.89 -4.23 0.71
C ASP A 76 -7.32 -3.07 1.62
N ASP A 77 -7.68 -3.34 2.88
CA ASP A 77 -8.00 -2.33 3.90
C ASP A 77 -6.81 -1.39 4.16
N LYS A 78 -5.59 -1.94 4.21
CA LYS A 78 -4.38 -1.15 4.41
C LYS A 78 -4.09 -0.25 3.21
N GLU A 79 -4.26 -0.75 1.99
CA GLU A 79 -4.11 0.02 0.77
C GLU A 79 -5.10 1.18 0.72
N GLN A 80 -6.36 0.93 1.09
CA GLN A 80 -7.38 1.96 1.17
C GLN A 80 -7.01 3.03 2.20
N GLN A 81 -6.66 2.63 3.44
CA GLN A 81 -6.25 3.56 4.50
C GLN A 81 -5.03 4.39 4.10
N PHE A 82 -4.04 3.78 3.44
CA PHE A 82 -2.87 4.47 2.91
C PHE A 82 -3.26 5.49 1.85
N ASN A 83 -4.11 5.11 0.89
CA ASN A 83 -4.58 5.99 -0.17
C ASN A 83 -5.38 7.19 0.35
N GLU A 84 -6.26 6.97 1.32
CA GLU A 84 -7.05 8.03 1.96
C GLU A 84 -6.13 8.98 2.72
N SER A 85 -5.27 8.46 3.60
CA SER A 85 -4.32 9.26 4.39
C SER A 85 -3.37 10.06 3.50
N PHE A 86 -2.84 9.43 2.44
CA PHE A 86 -1.96 10.11 1.49
C PHE A 86 -2.69 11.22 0.74
N SER A 87 -3.92 10.97 0.27
CA SER A 87 -4.67 11.94 -0.52
C SER A 87 -5.13 13.13 0.32
N GLU A 88 -5.59 12.86 1.55
CA GLU A 88 -5.95 13.91 2.53
C GLU A 88 -4.74 14.79 2.84
N LEU A 89 -3.61 14.19 3.22
CA LEU A 89 -2.39 14.94 3.51
C LEU A 89 -1.88 15.68 2.28
N LEU A 90 -1.92 15.07 1.10
CA LEU A 90 -1.50 15.74 -0.12
C LEU A 90 -2.39 16.94 -0.42
N ALA A 91 -3.70 16.84 -0.24
CA ALA A 91 -4.62 17.95 -0.45
C ALA A 91 -4.38 19.08 0.57
N ASP A 92 -4.32 18.75 1.87
CA ASP A 92 -4.11 19.70 2.97
C ASP A 92 -2.76 20.44 2.88
N LEU A 93 -1.71 19.75 2.43
CA LEU A 93 -0.34 20.26 2.42
C LEU A 93 0.11 20.78 1.05
N SER A 94 -0.74 20.65 0.03
CA SER A 94 -0.48 21.18 -1.31
C SER A 94 -0.88 22.65 -1.44
N PHE A 95 -0.10 23.39 -2.23
CA PHE A 95 -0.36 24.79 -2.57
C PHE A 95 -1.14 24.95 -3.87
#